data_AF-D2EGR7-F1
#
_entry.id   AF-D2EGR7-F1
#
_cell.length_a   1.000
_cell.length_b   1.000
_cell.length_c   1.000
_cell.angle_alpha   90.00
_cell.angle_beta   90.00
_cell.angle_gamma   90.00
#
_symmetry.space_group_name_H-M   'P 1'
#
loop_
_entity.id
_entity.type
_entity.pdbx_description
1 polymer ?
#
loop_
_entity_poly.entity_id
_entity_poly.type
_entity_poly.pdbx_seq_one_letter_code
_entity_poly.pdbx_strand_id
1 'polypeptide(L)'
;MGVGVDYDIFLVMRIREYVKEGKNNFEAIRLGLIKSGPIVASIGIIFSMVFLSLLASRVPIIQEVGFIVAVGILIDSVISVLLIVPSIMFVLQKYNWWPGLKEYEHNK
;
A
#
# COMPACT_ATOMS: atom_id res chain seq x y z
N MET A 1 14.82 8.68 2.03
CA MET A 1 14.16 7.77 1.08
C MET A 1 14.59 6.36 1.46
N GLY A 2 13.66 5.58 2.04
CA GLY A 2 13.94 4.30 2.70
C GLY A 2 12.68 3.76 3.38
N VAL A 3 11.90 4.68 3.97
CA VAL A 3 10.65 4.35 4.69
C VAL A 3 9.57 3.69 3.81
N GLY A 4 9.52 3.98 2.50
CA GLY A 4 8.55 3.34 1.58
C GLY A 4 8.98 1.95 1.11
N VAL A 5 10.28 1.72 0.95
CA VAL A 5 10.85 0.44 0.48
C VAL A 5 10.70 -0.63 1.56
N ASP A 6 10.84 -0.25 2.83
CA ASP A 6 10.66 -1.17 3.95
C ASP A 6 9.24 -1.74 4.01
N TYR A 7 8.24 -0.94 3.63
CA TYR A 7 6.84 -1.35 3.67
C TYR A 7 6.50 -2.39 2.59
N ASP A 8 6.89 -2.14 1.34
CA ASP A 8 6.68 -3.08 0.24
C ASP A 8 7.43 -4.39 0.50
N ILE A 9 8.65 -4.31 1.05
CA ILE A 9 9.41 -5.51 1.45
C ILE A 9 8.71 -6.25 2.58
N PHE A 10 8.19 -5.58 3.61
CA PHE A 10 7.50 -6.22 4.73
C PHE A 10 6.19 -6.89 4.29
N LEU A 11 5.47 -6.24 3.38
CA LEU A 11 4.26 -6.74 2.75
C LEU A 11 4.57 -7.99 1.92
N VAL A 12 5.55 -7.93 1.03
CA VAL A 12 5.97 -9.07 0.20
C VAL A 12 6.49 -10.22 1.05
N MET A 13 7.29 -9.95 2.09
CA MET A 13 7.78 -10.95 3.04
C MET A 13 6.63 -11.66 3.76
N ARG A 14 5.61 -10.91 4.18
CA ARG A 14 4.44 -11.48 4.86
C ARG A 14 3.55 -12.29 3.92
N ILE A 15 3.31 -11.82 2.70
CA ILE A 15 2.57 -12.61 1.70
C ILE A 15 3.36 -13.88 1.38
N ARG A 16 4.71 -13.80 1.32
CA ARG A 16 5.58 -14.96 1.10
C ARG A 16 5.50 -15.99 2.23
N GLU A 17 5.40 -15.56 3.48
CA GLU A 17 5.12 -16.46 4.62
C GLU A 17 3.80 -17.22 4.41
N TYR A 18 2.71 -16.53 4.04
CA TYR A 18 1.42 -17.17 3.81
C TYR A 18 1.43 -18.16 2.65
N VAL A 19 2.18 -17.90 1.57
CA VAL A 19 2.34 -18.86 0.47
C VAL A 19 3.20 -20.05 0.88
N LYS A 20 4.25 -19.84 1.68
CA LYS A 20 5.06 -20.94 2.25
C LYS A 20 4.27 -21.81 3.23
N GLU A 21 3.30 -21.25 3.93
CA GLU A 21 2.36 -21.98 4.80
C GLU A 21 1.31 -22.79 4.01
N GLY A 22 1.37 -22.81 2.67
CA GLY A 22 0.49 -23.61 1.81
C GLY A 22 -0.85 -22.95 1.50
N LYS A 23 -1.03 -21.65 1.78
CA LYS A 23 -2.25 -20.94 1.40
C LYS A 23 -2.29 -20.67 -0.10
N ASN A 24 -3.50 -20.74 -0.65
CA ASN A 24 -3.75 -20.41 -2.05
C ASN A 24 -3.35 -18.95 -2.32
N ASN A 25 -2.75 -18.67 -3.48
CA ASN A 25 -2.19 -17.35 -3.83
C ASN A 25 -3.19 -16.21 -3.60
N PHE A 26 -4.45 -16.45 -3.94
CA PHE A 26 -5.53 -15.48 -3.77
C PHE A 26 -5.76 -15.13 -2.28
N GLU A 27 -5.66 -16.12 -1.40
CA GLU A 27 -5.85 -15.94 0.04
C GLU A 27 -4.65 -15.26 0.70
N ALA A 28 -3.43 -15.58 0.26
CA ALA A 28 -2.22 -14.90 0.70
C ALA A 28 -2.22 -13.41 0.32
N ILE A 29 -2.64 -13.08 -0.91
CA ILE A 29 -2.78 -11.69 -1.38
C ILE A 29 -3.84 -10.96 -0.57
N ARG A 30 -5.01 -11.59 -0.33
CA ARG A 30 -6.08 -10.99 0.49
C ARG A 30 -5.62 -10.68 1.92
N LEU A 31 -4.87 -11.59 2.54
CA LEU A 31 -4.31 -11.40 3.88
C LEU A 31 -3.23 -10.31 3.92
N GLY A 32 -2.40 -10.22 2.87
CA GLY A 32 -1.49 -9.09 2.68
C GLY A 32 -2.24 -7.77 2.63
N LEU A 33 -3.29 -7.68 1.80
CA LEU A 33 -4.07 -6.47 1.61
C LEU A 33 -4.68 -5.93 2.91
N ILE A 34 -5.26 -6.81 3.73
CA ILE A 34 -5.89 -6.46 5.02
C ILE A 34 -4.87 -5.86 5.99
N LYS A 35 -3.65 -6.37 6.00
CA LYS A 35 -2.58 -5.89 6.88
C LYS A 35 -1.99 -4.57 6.42
N SER A 36 -2.05 -4.33 5.12
CA SER A 36 -1.36 -3.26 4.43
C SER A 36 -2.22 -2.01 4.28
N GLY A 37 -3.50 -2.16 3.93
CA GLY A 37 -4.44 -1.04 3.77
C GLY A 37 -4.40 0.01 4.89
N PRO A 38 -4.38 -0.37 6.18
CA PRO A 38 -4.33 0.58 7.29
C PRO A 38 -3.08 1.48 7.32
N ILE A 39 -1.95 0.98 6.82
CA ILE A 39 -0.67 1.70 6.88
C ILE A 39 -0.64 2.83 5.84
N VAL A 40 -1.09 2.55 4.61
CA VAL A 40 -1.21 3.57 3.55
C VAL A 40 -2.23 4.64 3.96
N ALA A 41 -3.37 4.22 4.53
CA ALA A 41 -4.35 5.15 5.07
C ALA A 41 -3.77 6.05 6.18
N SER A 42 -2.93 5.50 7.06
CA SER A 42 -2.28 6.28 8.13
C SER A 42 -1.34 7.35 7.57
N ILE A 43 -0.56 7.04 6.54
CA ILE A 43 0.33 8.02 5.88
C ILE A 43 -0.49 9.11 5.19
N GLY A 44 -1.58 8.74 4.51
CA GLY A 44 -2.50 9.70 3.89
C GLY A 44 -3.10 10.68 4.89
N ILE A 45 -3.51 10.20 6.07
CA ILE A 45 -4.02 11.04 7.17
C ILE A 45 -2.94 12.00 7.68
N ILE A 46 -1.72 11.51 7.93
CA ILE A 46 -0.61 12.34 8.42
C ILE A 46 -0.30 13.46 7.43
N PHE A 47 -0.19 13.14 6.13
CA PHE A 47 0.06 14.16 5.12
C PHE A 47 -1.10 15.14 4.99
N SER A 48 -2.35 14.66 5.02
CA SER A 48 -3.51 15.57 5.02
C SER A 48 -3.46 16.56 6.19
N MET A 49 -3.08 16.13 7.40
CA MET A 49 -2.88 17.02 8.55
C MET A 49 -1.75 18.03 8.34
N VAL A 50 -0.63 17.62 7.73
CA VAL A 50 0.47 18.53 7.40
C VAL A 50 0.00 19.62 6.44
N PHE A 51 -0.77 19.28 5.41
CA PHE A 51 -1.29 20.28 4.47
C PHE A 51 -2.42 21.12 5.06
N LEU A 52 -3.24 20.56 5.95
CA LEU A 52 -4.22 21.33 6.71
C LEU A 52 -3.56 22.38 7.61
N SER A 53 -2.33 22.15 8.08
CA SER A 53 -1.60 23.16 8.86
C SER A 53 -1.34 24.46 8.08
N LEU A 54 -1.30 24.41 6.74
CA LEU A 54 -1.16 25.59 5.88
C LEU A 54 -2.37 26.53 5.98
N LEU A 55 -3.52 26.06 6.46
CA LEU A 55 -4.69 26.90 6.74
C LEU A 55 -4.41 27.95 7.82
N ALA A 56 -3.42 27.73 8.68
CA ALA A 56 -2.98 28.72 9.67
C ALA A 56 -2.26 29.92 9.04
N SER A 57 -1.91 29.86 7.75
CA SER A 57 -1.31 30.97 7.02
C SER A 57 -2.28 32.14 6.88
N ARG A 58 -1.76 33.38 6.88
CA ARG A 58 -2.55 34.60 6.61
C ARG A 58 -2.67 34.95 5.14
N VAL A 59 -2.07 34.15 4.25
CA VAL A 59 -2.11 34.38 2.80
C VAL A 59 -3.21 33.51 2.20
N PRO A 60 -4.28 34.07 1.62
CA PRO A 60 -5.43 33.31 1.14
C PRO A 60 -5.07 32.21 0.13
N ILE A 61 -4.15 32.50 -0.80
CA ILE A 61 -3.71 31.52 -1.81
C ILE A 61 -3.06 30.29 -1.17
N ILE A 62 -2.37 30.45 -0.03
CA ILE A 62 -1.72 29.34 0.68
C ILE A 62 -2.77 28.47 1.37
N GLN A 63 -3.84 29.08 1.90
CA GLN A 63 -4.94 28.36 2.52
C GLN A 63 -5.72 27.53 1.49
N GLU A 64 -6.03 28.11 0.33
CA GLU A 64 -6.74 27.43 -0.76
C GLU A 64 -5.95 26.23 -1.29
N VAL A 65 -4.66 26.42 -1.58
CA VAL A 65 -3.79 25.34 -2.05
C VAL A 65 -3.65 24.25 -0.98
N GLY A 66 -3.43 24.63 0.28
CA GLY A 66 -3.32 23.67 1.39
C GLY A 66 -4.59 22.81 1.54
N PHE A 67 -5.77 23.42 1.41
CA PHE A 67 -7.04 22.71 1.46
C PHE A 67 -7.21 21.74 0.29
N ILE A 68 -6.99 22.20 -0.95
CA ILE A 68 -7.15 21.37 -2.16
C ILE A 68 -6.20 20.17 -2.09
N VAL A 69 -4.94 20.39 -1.70
CA VAL A 69 -3.94 19.32 -1.59
C VAL A 69 -4.31 18.34 -0.47
N ALA A 70 -4.74 18.84 0.70
CA ALA A 70 -5.15 17.99 1.82
C ALA A 70 -6.32 17.05 1.45
N VAL A 71 -7.32 17.56 0.71
CA VAL A 71 -8.45 16.76 0.22
C VAL A 71 -8.00 15.81 -0.89
N GLY A 72 -7.15 16.26 -1.80
CA GLY A 72 -6.60 15.42 -2.87
C GLY A 72 -5.86 14.20 -2.32
N ILE A 73 -5.06 14.38 -1.26
CA ILE A 73 -4.33 13.29 -0.60
C ILE A 73 -5.29 12.30 0.08
N LEU A 74 -6.36 12.78 0.72
CA LEU A 74 -7.35 11.89 1.33
C LEU A 74 -8.00 10.99 0.26
N ILE A 75 -8.41 11.58 -0.86
CA ILE A 75 -9.01 10.84 -1.98
C ILE A 75 -7.99 9.88 -2.60
N ASP A 76 -6.78 10.35 -2.89
CA ASP A 76 -5.71 9.53 -3.47
C ASP A 76 -5.34 8.33 -2.57
N SER A 77 -5.25 8.54 -1.26
CA SER A 77 -4.94 7.47 -0.31
C SER A 77 -5.98 6.34 -0.32
N VAL A 78 -7.26 6.70 -0.50
CA VAL A 78 -8.36 5.73 -0.63
C VAL A 78 -8.27 5.00 -1.98
N ILE A 79 -8.02 5.73 -3.06
CA ILE A 79 -7.88 5.18 -4.42
C ILE A 79 -6.70 4.20 -4.49
N SER A 80 -5.55 4.56 -3.93
CA SER A 80 -4.35 3.74 -3.97
C SER A 80 -4.55 2.39 -3.28
N VAL A 81 -5.21 2.39 -2.10
CA VAL A 81 -5.54 1.15 -1.36
C VAL A 81 -6.57 0.30 -2.09
N LEU A 82 -7.62 0.91 -2.65
CA LEU A 82 -8.74 0.18 -3.25
C LEU A 82 -8.48 -0.31 -4.68
N LEU A 83 -7.60 0.36 -5.43
CA LEU A 83 -7.44 0.10 -6.86
C LEU A 83 -6.02 -0.31 -7.24
N ILE A 84 -5.00 0.45 -6.84
CA ILE A 84 -3.63 0.25 -7.35
C ILE A 84 -3.02 -1.03 -6.77
N VAL A 85 -3.05 -1.19 -5.45
CA VAL A 85 -2.48 -2.37 -4.77
C VAL A 85 -3.14 -3.69 -5.23
N PRO A 86 -4.49 -3.83 -5.24
CA PRO A 86 -5.11 -5.06 -5.71
C PRO A 86 -4.90 -5.29 -7.21
N SER A 87 -4.90 -4.25 -8.04
CA SER A 87 -4.68 -4.42 -9.49
C SER A 87 -3.28 -4.91 -9.82
N ILE A 88 -2.24 -4.35 -9.19
CA ILE A 88 -0.85 -4.78 -9.40
C ILE A 88 -0.66 -6.24 -8.96
N MET A 89 -1.18 -6.59 -7.78
CA MET A 89 -1.12 -7.97 -7.28
C MET A 89 -1.91 -8.95 -8.14
N PHE A 90 -3.07 -8.53 -8.67
CA PHE A 90 -3.87 -9.34 -9.57
C PHE A 90 -3.22 -9.52 -10.95
N VAL A 91 -2.49 -8.52 -11.46
CA VAL A 91 -1.77 -8.62 -12.73
C VAL A 91 -0.51 -9.47 -12.60
N LEU A 92 0.22 -9.37 -11.48
CA LEU A 92 1.50 -10.04 -11.29
C LEU A 92 1.41 -11.52 -10.87
N GLN A 93 0.23 -12.04 -10.51
CA GLN A 93 -0.05 -13.42 -10.04
C GLN A 93 1.17 -14.35 -9.89
N LYS A 94 1.59 -15.00 -10.98
CA LYS A 94 2.65 -16.04 -11.00
C LYS A 94 4.07 -15.47 -11.05
N TYR A 95 4.23 -14.21 -11.47
CA TYR A 95 5.50 -13.48 -11.55
C TYR A 95 5.89 -12.81 -10.23
N ASN A 96 4.93 -12.56 -9.33
CA ASN A 96 5.16 -11.98 -8.01
C ASN A 96 6.16 -12.79 -7.15
N TRP A 97 6.39 -14.04 -7.54
CA TRP A 97 7.07 -15.06 -6.78
C TRP A 97 8.35 -15.57 -7.43
N TRP A 98 8.68 -15.07 -8.62
CA TRP A 98 9.90 -15.44 -9.31
C TRP A 98 11.08 -14.67 -8.69
N PRO A 99 12.18 -15.34 -8.25
CA PRO A 99 12.57 -16.73 -8.49
C PRO A 99 12.30 -17.70 -7.32
N GLY A 100 11.62 -17.29 -6.24
CA GLY A 100 11.64 -17.97 -4.94
C GLY A 100 10.57 -19.02 -4.64
N LEU A 101 9.77 -19.49 -5.60
CA LEU A 101 8.65 -20.42 -5.37
C LEU A 101 8.59 -21.61 -6.34
N LYS A 102 9.70 -21.93 -7.01
CA LYS A 102 9.78 -23.12 -7.90
C LYS A 102 10.07 -24.44 -7.18
N GLU A 103 10.33 -24.43 -5.87
CA GLU A 103 10.87 -25.60 -5.15
C GLU A 103 9.83 -26.50 -4.46
N TYR A 104 8.54 -26.18 -4.50
CA TYR A 104 7.49 -26.97 -3.83
C TYR A 104 6.65 -27.87 -4.76
N GLU A 105 6.97 -27.97 -6.05
CA GLU A 105 6.37 -28.98 -6.94
C GLU A 105 7.17 -30.31 -6.97
N HIS A 106 8.26 -30.42 -6.20
CA HIS A 106 9.07 -31.63 -6.10
C HIS A 106 9.11 -32.23 -4.69
N ASN A 107 7.98 -32.26 -3.98
CA ASN A 107 7.81 -33.28 -2.95
C ASN A 107 6.33 -33.67 -2.88
N LYS A 108 6.02 -34.76 -3.59
CA LYS A 108 4.75 -35.49 -3.53
C LYS A 108 4.48 -35.98 -2.12
#